data_AF-A0AAQ3RU63-F1
#
_entry.id   AF-A0AAQ3RU63-F1
#
_cell.length_a   1.000
_cell.length_b   1.000
_cell.length_c   1.000
_cell.angle_alpha   90.00
_cell.angle_beta   90.00
_cell.angle_gamma   90.00
#
_symmetry.space_group_name_H-M   'P 1'
#
loop_
_entity.id
_entity.type
_entity.pdbx_description
1 polymer ?
#
loop_
_entity_poly.entity_id
_entity_poly.type
_entity_poly.pdbx_seq_one_letter_code
_entity_poly.pdbx_strand_id
1 'polypeptide(L)'
;FLQDFENFGTSYSFRIHDLVHDLALFVATDECLHVRFNIQNIPENVGHLSFAENSLFDNLVIKKSATVRTVMCPNGAVGANGEAILNTCLSKFKCLRVLDLRGSAFETLPR
;
A
#
# COMPACT_ATOMS: atom_id res chain seq x y z
N PHE A 1 -15.61 14.61 13.28
CA PHE A 1 -15.01 13.32 12.87
C PHE A 1 -14.72 13.33 11.37
N LEU A 2 -15.75 13.48 10.52
CA LEU A 2 -15.56 13.76 9.09
C LEU A 2 -15.58 15.27 8.83
N GLN A 3 -14.86 15.72 7.81
CA GLN A 3 -14.76 17.10 7.32
C GLN A 3 -14.83 17.09 5.78
N ASP A 4 -15.08 18.25 5.16
CA ASP A 4 -15.03 18.47 3.70
C ASP A 4 -15.76 17.40 2.88
N PHE A 5 -17.05 17.25 3.16
CA PHE A 5 -17.88 16.27 2.48
C PHE A 5 -18.23 16.73 1.06
N GLU A 6 -17.95 15.90 0.07
CA GLU A 6 -18.32 16.14 -1.33
C GLU A 6 -19.09 14.93 -1.89
N ASN A 7 -20.09 15.22 -2.73
CA ASN A 7 -20.95 14.22 -3.35
C ASN A 7 -20.70 14.18 -4.85
N PHE A 8 -20.30 13.02 -5.37
CA PHE A 8 -20.06 12.76 -6.78
C PHE A 8 -21.17 11.91 -7.43
N GLY A 9 -22.36 11.90 -6.84
CA GLY A 9 -23.53 11.15 -7.29
C GLY A 9 -23.50 9.69 -6.83
N THR A 10 -22.54 8.90 -7.32
CA THR A 10 -22.40 7.47 -6.97
C THR A 10 -21.37 7.21 -5.86
N SER A 11 -20.64 8.23 -5.44
CA SER A 11 -19.64 8.13 -4.37
C SER A 11 -19.55 9.43 -3.58
N TYR A 12 -18.98 9.35 -2.39
CA TYR A 12 -18.72 10.48 -1.50
C TYR A 12 -17.24 10.54 -1.19
N SER A 13 -16.70 11.76 -1.12
CA SER A 13 -15.40 12.01 -0.51
C SER A 13 -15.60 12.77 0.79
N PHE A 14 -14.66 12.56 1.72
CA PHE A 14 -14.59 13.33 2.95
C PHE A 14 -13.16 13.25 3.48
N ARG A 15 -12.75 14.26 4.23
CA ARG A 15 -11.51 14.22 5.02
C ARG A 15 -11.81 13.67 6.42
N ILE A 16 -10.87 12.88 6.93
CA ILE A 16 -10.86 12.47 8.34
C ILE A 16 -10.20 13.60 9.13
N HIS A 17 -10.81 13.98 10.25
CA HIS A 17 -10.25 14.98 11.16
C HIS A 17 -8.89 14.52 11.71
N ASP A 18 -7.92 15.42 11.81
CA ASP A 18 -6.52 15.12 12.20
C ASP A 18 -6.42 14.31 13.50
N LEU A 19 -7.15 14.69 14.56
CA LEU A 19 -7.20 13.90 15.80
C LEU A 19 -7.56 12.40 15.61
N VAL A 20 -8.50 12.10 14.70
CA VAL A 20 -8.90 10.73 14.39
C VAL A 20 -7.83 10.04 13.54
N HIS A 21 -7.25 10.79 12.60
CA HIS A 21 -6.15 10.31 11.78
C HIS A 21 -4.96 9.91 12.66
N ASP A 22 -4.56 10.76 13.60
CA ASP A 22 -3.47 10.53 14.54
C ASP A 22 -3.75 9.32 15.44
N LEU A 23 -4.99 9.16 15.91
CA LEU A 23 -5.40 7.99 16.68
C LEU A 23 -5.31 6.70 15.85
N ALA A 24 -5.78 6.73 14.60
CA ALA A 24 -5.70 5.58 13.70
C ALA A 24 -4.23 5.21 13.41
N LEU A 25 -3.37 6.21 13.19
CA LEU A 25 -1.93 5.98 13.04
C LEU A 25 -1.33 5.36 14.29
N PHE A 26 -1.64 5.89 15.48
CA PHE A 26 -1.16 5.37 16.76
C PHE A 26 -1.54 3.91 16.98
N VAL A 27 -2.79 3.53 16.68
CA VAL A 27 -3.25 2.14 16.80
C VAL A 27 -2.59 1.23 15.77
N ALA A 28 -2.32 1.74 14.57
CA ALA A 28 -1.79 0.96 13.47
C ALA A 28 -0.26 0.81 13.48
N THR A 29 0.48 1.55 14.32
CA THR A 29 1.96 1.66 14.23
C THR A 29 2.72 0.33 14.30
N ASP A 30 2.14 -0.67 14.97
CA ASP A 30 2.82 -1.96 15.15
C ASP A 30 2.72 -2.86 13.91
N GLU A 31 1.58 -2.84 13.22
CA GLU A 31 1.31 -3.76 12.10
C GLU A 31 1.33 -3.09 10.72
N CYS A 32 1.22 -1.76 10.65
CA CYS A 32 1.10 -0.99 9.41
C CYS A 32 2.27 -0.04 9.22
N LEU A 33 2.85 -0.03 8.01
CA LEU A 33 3.88 0.90 7.60
C LEU A 33 3.46 1.67 6.35
N HIS A 34 3.45 2.99 6.47
CA HIS A 34 3.25 3.89 5.35
C HIS A 34 4.61 4.38 4.82
N VAL A 35 4.98 3.91 3.64
CA VAL A 35 6.27 4.11 2.98
C VAL A 35 6.21 5.38 2.15
N ARG A 36 6.88 6.43 2.64
CA ARG A 36 6.99 7.75 1.97
C ARG A 36 8.34 7.98 1.28
N PHE A 37 9.33 7.15 1.59
CA PHE A 37 10.69 7.24 1.07
C PHE A 37 11.26 5.83 0.91
N ASN A 38 12.38 5.70 0.19
CA ASN A 38 13.04 4.39 0.04
C ASN A 38 13.46 3.83 1.40
N ILE A 39 12.97 2.63 1.69
CA ILE A 39 13.35 1.86 2.87
C ILE A 39 14.15 0.63 2.46
N GLN A 40 15.15 0.27 3.25
CA GLN A 40 16.02 -0.88 2.98
C GLN A 40 15.55 -2.17 3.67
N ASN A 41 14.65 -2.08 4.64
CA ASN A 41 14.12 -3.19 5.39
C ASN A 41 12.72 -2.87 5.89
N ILE A 42 11.89 -3.90 6.02
CA ILE A 42 10.57 -3.84 6.63
C ILE A 42 10.71 -4.38 8.06
N PRO A 43 10.20 -3.67 9.11
CA PRO A 43 10.16 -4.18 10.46
C PRO A 43 9.41 -5.53 10.55
N GLU A 44 9.82 -6.42 11.45
CA GLU A 44 9.29 -7.80 11.49
C GLU A 44 7.80 -7.88 11.87
N ASN A 45 7.32 -6.95 12.68
CA ASN A 45 5.92 -6.80 13.10
C ASN A 45 5.00 -6.26 11.99
N VAL A 46 5.56 -5.64 10.96
CA VAL A 46 4.76 -5.01 9.90
C VAL A 46 4.16 -6.08 8.97
N GLY A 47 2.84 -6.18 9.01
CA GLY A 47 2.03 -7.02 8.13
C GLY A 47 1.43 -6.26 6.94
N HIS A 48 1.34 -4.93 7.01
CA HIS A 48 0.61 -4.12 6.03
C HIS A 48 1.46 -2.96 5.54
N LEU A 49 1.68 -2.89 4.23
CA LEU A 49 2.44 -1.83 3.58
C LEU A 49 1.49 -0.93 2.78
N SER A 50 1.69 0.38 2.90
CA SER A 50 1.06 1.39 2.05
C SER A 50 2.14 2.26 1.44
N PHE A 51 2.22 2.34 0.12
CA PHE A 51 3.20 3.17 -0.58
C PHE A 51 2.56 4.49 -1.00
N ALA A 52 3.25 5.61 -0.73
CA ALA A 52 2.84 6.93 -1.20
C ALA A 52 2.94 7.04 -2.73
N GLU A 53 3.94 6.38 -3.31
CA GLU A 53 4.24 6.35 -4.74
C GLU A 53 4.72 4.96 -5.17
N ASN A 54 4.47 4.59 -6.43
CA ASN A 54 4.83 3.28 -6.96
C ASN A 54 6.33 3.12 -7.19
N SER A 55 7.04 4.21 -7.48
CA SER A 55 8.50 4.24 -7.63
C SER A 55 9.24 3.73 -6.39
N LEU A 56 8.64 3.88 -5.21
CA LEU A 56 9.18 3.39 -3.94
C LEU A 56 9.13 1.86 -3.84
N PHE A 57 8.21 1.23 -4.58
CA PHE A 57 8.09 -0.22 -4.63
C PHE A 57 9.25 -0.86 -5.40
N ASP A 58 9.65 -0.28 -6.54
CA ASP A 58 10.76 -0.79 -7.35
C ASP A 58 12.09 -0.76 -6.59
N ASN A 59 12.26 0.25 -5.72
CA ASN A 59 13.44 0.43 -4.88
C ASN A 59 13.42 -0.41 -3.59
N LEU A 60 12.36 -1.20 -3.37
CA LEU A 60 12.20 -1.95 -2.13
C LEU A 60 13.16 -3.15 -2.11
N VAL A 61 14.27 -2.99 -1.42
CA VAL A 61 15.20 -4.09 -1.14
C VAL A 61 14.70 -4.84 0.09
N ILE A 62 14.34 -6.12 -0.07
CA ILE A 62 13.84 -6.95 1.04
C ILE A 62 14.89 -8.02 1.31
N LYS A 63 15.61 -7.87 2.43
CA LYS A 63 16.69 -8.79 2.81
C LYS A 63 16.19 -10.09 3.45
N LYS A 64 14.95 -10.12 3.95
CA LYS A 64 14.35 -11.25 4.69
C LYS A 64 12.88 -11.41 4.31
N SER A 65 12.38 -12.64 4.22
CA SER A 65 10.96 -12.92 3.94
C SER A 65 10.09 -12.25 5.01
N ALA A 66 9.50 -11.10 4.67
CA ALA A 66 8.62 -10.36 5.57
C ALA A 66 7.24 -11.02 5.59
N THR A 67 6.58 -11.05 6.75
CA THR A 67 5.21 -11.58 6.94
C THR A 67 4.13 -10.64 6.41
N VAL A 68 4.45 -9.89 5.36
CA VAL A 68 3.55 -8.92 4.72
C VAL A 68 2.37 -9.66 4.11
N ARG A 69 1.18 -9.21 4.50
CA ARG A 69 -0.14 -9.73 4.13
C ARG A 69 -0.84 -8.78 3.15
N THR A 70 -0.51 -7.50 3.21
CA THR A 70 -1.14 -6.46 2.38
C THR A 70 -0.12 -5.50 1.81
N VAL A 71 -0.25 -5.20 0.53
CA VAL A 71 0.46 -4.11 -0.16
C VAL A 71 -0.58 -3.21 -0.85
N MET A 72 -0.60 -1.93 -0.48
CA MET A 72 -1.51 -0.93 -1.05
C MET A 72 -0.78 0.26 -1.66
N CYS A 73 -1.38 0.83 -2.71
CA CYS A 73 -0.96 2.08 -3.33
C CYS A 73 -2.19 3.01 -3.43
N PRO A 74 -2.48 3.82 -2.39
CA PRO A 74 -3.73 4.60 -2.32
C PRO A 74 -3.90 5.60 -3.48
N ASN A 75 -2.80 6.15 -3.97
CA ASN A 75 -2.76 7.07 -5.11
C ASN A 75 -2.80 6.34 -6.46
N GLY A 76 -2.96 5.01 -6.45
CA GLY A 76 -2.96 4.16 -7.63
C GLY A 76 -1.57 3.88 -8.18
N ALA A 77 -1.49 2.81 -8.95
CA ALA A 77 -0.33 2.31 -9.66
C ALA A 77 -0.15 2.94 -11.06
N VAL A 78 -0.58 4.20 -11.24
CA VAL A 78 -0.64 4.84 -12.57
C VAL A 78 0.75 4.91 -13.21
N GLY A 79 0.86 4.35 -14.41
CA GLY A 79 2.13 4.28 -15.17
C GLY A 79 3.12 3.23 -14.66
N ALA A 80 2.79 2.50 -13.58
CA ALA A 80 3.61 1.41 -13.09
C ALA A 80 3.33 0.12 -13.87
N ASN A 81 4.38 -0.69 -14.06
CA ASN A 81 4.26 -2.02 -14.63
C ASN A 81 3.64 -2.96 -13.58
N GLY A 82 2.34 -3.24 -13.71
CA GLY A 82 1.60 -4.07 -12.77
C GLY A 82 2.15 -5.49 -12.66
N GLU A 83 2.69 -6.04 -13.75
CA GLU A 83 3.28 -7.39 -13.79
C GLU A 83 4.60 -7.44 -12.99
N ALA A 84 5.45 -6.43 -13.13
CA ALA A 84 6.68 -6.32 -12.35
C ALA A 84 6.38 -6.21 -10.84
N ILE A 85 5.37 -5.40 -10.47
CA ILE A 85 4.92 -5.26 -9.08
C ILE A 85 4.41 -6.60 -8.54
N LEU A 86 3.55 -7.27 -9.30
CA LEU A 86 2.95 -8.54 -8.92
C LEU A 86 4.00 -9.63 -8.74
N ASN A 87 4.90 -9.81 -9.70
CA ASN A 87 5.97 -10.81 -9.62
C ASN A 87 6.93 -10.54 -8.46
N THR A 88 7.24 -9.27 -8.20
CA THR A 88 8.04 -8.87 -7.04
C THR A 88 7.31 -9.16 -5.72
N CYS A 89 6.02 -8.87 -5.64
CA CYS A 89 5.20 -9.18 -4.47
C CYS A 89 5.13 -10.69 -4.20
N LEU A 90 4.83 -11.50 -5.21
CA LEU A 90 4.71 -12.96 -5.07
C LEU A 90 6.04 -13.65 -4.74
N SER A 91 7.16 -13.11 -5.27
CA SER A 91 8.48 -13.61 -4.94
C SER A 91 8.89 -13.28 -3.50
N LYS A 92 8.67 -12.03 -3.05
CA LYS A 92 9.16 -11.53 -1.76
C LYS A 92 8.22 -11.77 -0.57
N PHE A 93 6.91 -11.78 -0.79
CA PHE A 93 5.90 -11.84 0.28
C PHE A 93 5.08 -13.13 0.22
N LYS A 94 5.57 -14.18 0.88
CA LYS A 94 4.91 -15.51 0.87
C LYS A 94 3.57 -15.55 1.62
N CYS A 95 3.30 -14.56 2.46
CA CYS A 95 2.06 -14.44 3.23
C CYS A 95 1.06 -13.44 2.64
N LEU A 96 1.30 -12.96 1.41
CA LEU A 96 0.46 -11.94 0.79
C LEU A 96 -0.97 -12.44 0.57
N ARG A 97 -1.95 -11.63 0.96
CA ARG A 97 -3.38 -11.90 0.82
C ARG A 97 -4.10 -10.81 0.02
N VAL A 98 -3.61 -9.58 0.10
CA VAL A 98 -4.20 -8.42 -0.58
C VAL A 98 -3.10 -7.64 -1.31
N LEU A 99 -3.31 -7.40 -2.60
CA LEU A 99 -2.45 -6.57 -3.43
C LEU A 99 -3.31 -5.57 -4.20
N ASP A 100 -3.01 -4.29 -4.06
CA ASP A 100 -3.65 -3.22 -4.81
C ASP A 100 -2.92 -2.98 -6.14
N LEU A 101 -3.61 -3.25 -7.25
CA LEU A 101 -3.10 -3.02 -8.61
C LEU A 101 -3.89 -1.93 -9.35
N ARG A 102 -4.76 -1.18 -8.65
CA ARG A 102 -5.61 -0.15 -9.28
C ARG A 102 -4.75 0.85 -10.03
N GLY A 103 -5.07 1.11 -11.29
CA GLY A 103 -4.36 2.06 -12.14
C GLY A 103 -3.06 1.55 -12.77
N SER A 104 -2.62 0.32 -12.47
CA SER A 104 -1.48 -0.28 -13.16
C SER A 104 -1.84 -0.75 -14.57
N ALA A 105 -0.86 -0.75 -15.47
CA ALA A 105 -1.00 -1.40 -16.77
C ALA A 105 -0.84 -2.91 -16.58
N PHE A 106 -1.87 -3.68 -16.93
CA PHE A 106 -1.89 -5.12 -16.72
C PHE A 106 -2.80 -5.82 -17.73
N GLU A 107 -2.22 -6.70 -18.56
CA GLU A 107 -2.95 -7.37 -19.64
C GLU A 107 -3.54 -8.72 -19.20
N THR A 108 -2.82 -9.48 -18.36
CA THR A 108 -3.23 -10.82 -17.93
C THR A 108 -2.73 -11.15 -16.53
N LEU A 109 -3.55 -11.84 -15.74
CA LEU A 109 -3.12 -12.37 -14.43
C LEU A 109 -2.16 -13.55 -14.62
N PRO A 110 -1.06 -13.64 -13.85
CA PRO A 110 -0.22 -14.83 -13.83
C PRO A 110 -1.05 -16.04 -13.39
N ARG A 111 -0.70 -17.19 -13.97
CA ARG A 111 -1.34 -18.47 -13.69
C ARG A 111 -0.88 -19.10 -12.39
#